data_AF-A0A2E8TCX9-F1
#
_entry.id   AF-A0A2E8TCX9-F1
#
_cell.length_a   1.000
_cell.length_b   1.000
_cell.length_c   1.000
_cell.angle_alpha   90.00
_cell.angle_beta   90.00
_cell.angle_gamma   90.00
#
_symmetry.space_group_name_H-M   'P 1'
#
loop_
_entity.id
_entity.type
_entity.pdbx_description
1 polymer ?
#
loop_
_entity_poly.entity_id
_entity_poly.type
_entity_poly.pdbx_seq_one_letter_code
_entity_poly.pdbx_strand_id
1 'polypeptide(L)' 'EVLLRLQRERVLAGFVEDRRATLETVRGTDGLQALPCWLASWGYLKPSDHEDLPQGIQLIAPERFAAPLAQWP' A
#
# COMPACT_ATOMS: atom_id res chain seq x y z
N GLU A 1 2.41 -0.79 -16.74
CA GLU A 1 1.57 -1.63 -17.64
C GLU A 1 0.96 -2.87 -16.96
N VAL A 2 1.74 -3.71 -16.26
CA VAL A 2 1.23 -4.96 -15.64
C VAL A 2 0.07 -4.72 -14.67
N LEU A 3 0.15 -3.71 -13.79
CA LEU A 3 -0.89 -3.44 -12.78
C LEU A 3 -2.23 -3.04 -13.41
N LEU A 4 -2.19 -2.23 -14.47
CA LEU A 4 -3.38 -1.83 -15.23
C LEU A 4 -4.01 -3.00 -15.97
N ARG A 5 -3.19 -3.92 -16.49
CA ARG A 5 -3.70 -5.17 -17.06
C ARG A 5 -4.39 -6.02 -15.99
N LEU A 6 -3.77 -6.19 -14.82
CA LEU A 6 -4.36 -6.94 -13.71
C LEU A 6 -5.69 -6.34 -13.26
N GLN A 7 -5.80 -5.01 -13.19
CA GLN A 7 -7.04 -4.32 -12.85
C GLN A 7 -8.18 -4.62 -13.84
N ARG A 8 -7.88 -4.81 -15.12
CA ARG A 8 -8.88 -5.19 -16.13
C ARG A 8 -9.29 -6.66 -16.03
N GLU A 9 -8.41 -7.51 -15.55
CA GLU A 9 -8.62 -8.97 -15.49
C GLU A 9 -9.14 -9.45 -14.13
N ARG A 10 -9.02 -8.63 -13.08
CA ARG A 10 -9.31 -8.99 -11.68
C ARG A 10 -9.84 -7.77 -10.92
N VAL A 11 -10.64 -8.03 -9.88
CA VAL A 11 -10.96 -7.00 -8.88
C VAL A 11 -9.74 -6.83 -7.98
N LEU A 12 -9.16 -5.63 -7.97
CA LEU A 12 -8.08 -5.28 -7.07
C LEU A 12 -8.67 -4.60 -5.82
N ALA A 13 -8.33 -5.12 -4.64
CA ALA A 13 -8.73 -4.52 -3.37
C ALA A 13 -7.76 -3.43 -2.88
N GLY A 14 -6.53 -3.43 -3.39
CA GLY A 14 -5.47 -2.50 -3.03
C GLY A 14 -4.08 -3.11 -3.17
N PHE A 15 -3.06 -2.39 -2.72
CA PHE A 15 -1.66 -2.80 -2.80
C PHE A 15 -1.00 -2.79 -1.43
N VAL A 16 -0.31 -3.88 -1.09
CA VAL A 16 0.59 -3.97 0.07
C VAL A 16 2.00 -4.12 -0.45
N GLU A 17 2.92 -3.26 -0.02
CA GLU A 17 4.30 -3.22 -0.50
C GLU A 17 5.22 -2.66 0.59
N ASP A 18 6.49 -3.04 0.59
CA ASP A 18 7.48 -2.58 1.58
C ASP A 18 8.37 -1.43 1.09
N ARG A 19 8.15 -0.99 -0.16
CA ARG A 19 8.83 0.16 -0.79
C ARG A 19 7.87 1.31 -1.03
N ARG A 20 8.06 2.40 -0.29
CA ARG A 20 7.31 3.67 -0.44
C ARG A 20 7.22 4.14 -1.90
N ALA A 21 8.36 4.20 -2.60
CA ALA A 21 8.42 4.70 -3.99
C ALA A 21 7.55 3.88 -4.97
N THR A 22 7.41 2.58 -4.74
CA THR A 22 6.52 1.72 -5.55
C THR A 22 5.06 2.13 -5.33
N LEU A 23 4.65 2.33 -4.08
CA LEU A 23 3.28 2.78 -3.77
C LEU A 23 3.00 4.19 -4.28
N GLU A 24 3.96 5.10 -4.20
CA GLU A 24 3.85 6.42 -4.81
C GLU A 24 3.64 6.34 -6.33
N THR A 25 4.35 5.43 -7.00
CA THR A 25 4.17 5.16 -8.42
C THR A 25 2.76 4.64 -8.72
N VAL A 26 2.24 3.72 -7.89
CA VAL A 26 0.86 3.22 -8.00
C VAL A 26 -0.14 4.37 -7.86
N ARG A 27 0.03 5.21 -6.83
CA ARG A 27 -0.82 6.39 -6.56
C ARG A 27 -0.77 7.43 -7.67
N GLY A 28 0.36 7.55 -8.36
CA GLY A 28 0.54 8.45 -9.50
C GLY A 28 0.06 7.89 -10.85
N THR A 29 -0.33 6.62 -10.91
CA THR A 29 -0.73 5.97 -12.17
C THR A 29 -2.23 6.14 -12.43
N ASP A 30 -2.58 6.69 -13.59
CA ASP A 30 -3.96 6.80 -14.07
C ASP A 30 -4.70 5.47 -14.09
N GLY A 31 -5.84 5.43 -13.41
CA GLY A 31 -6.67 4.23 -13.23
C GLY A 31 -6.42 3.51 -11.91
N LEU A 32 -5.31 3.77 -11.21
CA LEU A 32 -4.98 3.11 -9.94
C LEU A 32 -5.11 4.04 -8.71
N GLN A 33 -5.29 5.34 -8.91
CA GLN A 33 -5.25 6.33 -7.83
C GLN A 33 -6.38 6.20 -6.79
N ALA A 34 -7.43 5.45 -7.07
CA ALA A 34 -8.50 5.20 -6.10
C ALA A 34 -8.21 3.97 -5.21
N LEU A 35 -7.24 3.13 -5.58
CA LEU A 35 -6.94 1.91 -4.85
C LEU A 35 -6.22 2.23 -3.53
N PRO A 36 -6.58 1.55 -2.43
CA PRO A 36 -5.84 1.63 -1.17
C PRO A 36 -4.38 1.18 -1.36
N CYS A 37 -3.47 1.88 -0.69
CA CYS A 37 -2.06 1.52 -0.65
C CYS A 37 -1.61 1.41 0.81
N TRP A 38 -1.03 0.28 1.17
CA TRP A 38 -0.51 0.02 2.51
C TRP A 38 1.00 -0.26 2.45
N LEU A 39 1.76 0.54 3.19
CA LEU A 39 3.19 0.38 3.34
C LEU A 39 3.46 -0.59 4.51
N ALA A 40 4.08 -1.73 4.24
CA ALA A 40 4.32 -2.77 5.24
C ALA A 40 5.58 -2.50 6.05
N SER A 41 5.49 -2.19 7.34
CA SER A 41 6.62 -1.75 8.18
C SER A 41 7.69 -2.82 8.46
N TRP A 42 7.47 -4.07 8.03
CA TRP A 42 8.29 -5.24 8.39
C TRP A 42 9.15 -5.77 7.22
N GLY A 43 9.28 -4.98 6.15
CA GLY A 43 10.16 -5.29 5.02
C GLY A 43 11.44 -4.45 5.02
N TYR A 44 11.90 -4.05 3.83
CA TYR A 44 13.18 -3.34 3.63
C TYR A 44 13.10 -1.82 3.81
N LEU A 45 12.22 -1.32 4.68
CA LEU A 45 12.08 0.12 4.89
C LEU A 45 13.31 0.72 5.57
N LYS A 46 13.72 1.88 5.09
CA LYS A 46 14.56 2.79 5.84
C LYS A 46 13.71 3.57 6.85
N PRO A 47 14.28 4.07 7.95
CA PRO A 47 13.55 4.92 8.88
C PRO A 47 12.84 6.10 8.19
N SER A 48 13.49 6.79 7.26
CA SER A 48 12.88 7.90 6.52
C SER A 48 11.63 7.51 5.70
N ASP A 49 11.42 6.23 5.38
CA ASP A 49 10.31 5.80 4.53
C ASP A 49 8.95 5.89 5.24
N HIS A 50 8.93 5.91 6.58
CA HIS A 50 7.71 6.07 7.37
C HIS A 50 7.37 7.53 7.73
N GLU A 51 8.29 8.47 7.47
CA GLU A 51 8.10 9.89 7.75
C GLU A 51 7.31 10.56 6.61
N ASP A 52 6.41 11.48 6.92
CA ASP A 52 5.67 12.29 5.93
C ASP A 52 5.07 11.47 4.78
N LEU A 53 4.36 10.38 5.12
CA LEU A 53 3.68 9.56 4.12
C LEU A 53 2.63 10.37 3.37
N PRO A 54 2.59 10.25 2.02
CA PRO A 54 1.62 11.00 1.24
C PRO A 54 0.21 10.50 1.48
N GLN A 55 -0.76 11.38 1.26
CA GLN A 55 -2.17 11.04 1.40
C GLN A 55 -2.54 9.84 0.50
N GLY A 56 -3.22 8.85 1.10
CA GLY A 56 -3.62 7.62 0.40
C GLY A 56 -2.63 6.47 0.50
N ILE A 57 -1.50 6.64 1.20
CA ILE A 57 -0.64 5.55 1.65
C ILE A 57 -0.74 5.43 3.17
N GLN A 58 -1.09 4.25 3.66
CA GLN A 58 -1.20 3.97 5.09
C GLN A 58 -0.11 3.01 5.55
N LEU A 59 0.63 3.38 6.60
CA LEU A 59 1.56 2.45 7.25
C LEU A 59 0.79 1.35 7.98
N ILE A 60 1.15 0.09 7.72
CA ILE A 60 0.65 -1.07 8.45
C ILE A 60 1.83 -1.73 9.16
N ALA A 61 1.60 -2.15 10.40
CA ALA A 61 2.63 -2.78 11.25
C ALA A 61 2.09 -4.09 11.84
N PRO A 62 2.94 -5.10 12.12
CA PRO A 62 2.49 -6.43 12.54
C PRO A 62 1.64 -6.39 13.81
N GLU A 63 1.92 -5.43 14.70
CA GLU A 63 1.21 -5.24 15.96
C GLU A 63 -0.28 -4.95 15.76
N ARG A 64 -0.68 -4.30 14.65
CA ARG A 64 -2.10 -4.09 14.32
C ARG A 64 -2.81 -5.39 13.94
N PHE A 65 -2.10 -6.31 13.31
CA PHE A 65 -2.65 -7.60 12.89
C PHE A 65 -2.69 -8.62 14.02
N ALA A 66 -2.04 -8.34 15.15
CA ALA A 66 -2.21 -9.11 16.39
C ALA A 66 -3.56 -8.81 17.07
N ALA A 67 -4.25 -7.72 16.69
CA ALA A 67 -5.59 -7.40 17.17
C ALA A 67 -6.66 -8.29 16.49
N PRO A 68 -7.89 -8.36 17.01
CA PRO A 68 -8.99 -9.05 16.34
C PRO A 68 -9.18 -8.58 14.90
N LEU A 69 -9.55 -9.51 14.00
CA LEU A 69 -9.75 -9.23 12.57
C LEU A 69 -10.65 -8.02 12.28
N ALA A 70 -11.69 -7.81 13.11
CA ALA A 70 -12.61 -6.68 12.98
C ALA A 70 -11.97 -5.30 13.24
N GLN A 71 -10.74 -5.27 13.78
CA GLN A 71 -9.96 -4.07 14.08
C GLN A 71 -8.78 -3.89 13.12
N TRP A 72 -8.66 -4.78 12.12
CA TRP A 72 -7.61 -4.67 11.12
C TRP A 72 -7.88 -3.44 10.22
N PRO A 73 -6.81 -2.79 9.74
CA PRO A 73 -6.92 -1.63 8.85
C PRO A 73 -7.49 -1.95 7.47
#